data_AF-A0A2E9SUH1-F1
#
_entry.id   AF-A0A2E9SUH1-F1
#
_cell.length_a   1.000
_cell.length_b   1.000
_cell.length_c   1.000
_cell.angle_alpha   90.00
_cell.angle_beta   90.00
_cell.angle_gamma   90.00
#
_symmetry.space_group_name_H-M   'P 1'
#
loop_
_entity.id
_entity.type
_entity.pdbx_description
1 polymer ?
#
loop_
_entity_poly.entity_id
_entity_poly.type
_entity_poly.pdbx_seq_one_letter_code
_entity_poly.pdbx_strand_id
1 'polypeptide(L)'
;MAETLIIQLHADSTYYANPLPSLLQEVGIPGAGAEFWLFDWDPDPAACRAEVAGWYILELPTDKAHGLRKYFLLDLEGYSWVPGRVIV
;
A
#
# COMPACT_ATOMS: atom_id res chain seq x y z
N MET A 1 3.66 7.78 -16.37
CA MET A 1 2.48 7.33 -15.60
C MET A 1 1.73 6.37 -16.48
N ALA A 2 1.21 5.26 -15.94
CA ALA A 2 0.49 4.27 -16.75
C ALA A 2 -0.75 4.91 -17.40
N GLU A 3 -1.01 4.60 -18.67
CA GLU A 3 -2.22 5.05 -19.38
C GLU A 3 -3.50 4.40 -18.83
N THR A 4 -3.36 3.34 -18.02
CA THR A 4 -4.46 2.61 -17.37
C THR A 4 -4.08 2.30 -15.94
N LEU A 5 -5.00 2.53 -15.01
CA LEU A 5 -4.83 2.19 -13.60
C LEU A 5 -5.62 0.91 -13.29
N ILE A 6 -4.92 -0.14 -12.85
CA ILE A 6 -5.52 -1.37 -12.35
C ILE A 6 -5.38 -1.37 -10.84
N ILE A 7 -6.50 -1.54 -10.14
CA ILE A 7 -6.56 -1.60 -8.69
C ILE A 7 -7.10 -2.97 -8.27
N GLN A 8 -6.44 -3.61 -7.30
CA GLN A 8 -6.99 -4.76 -6.60
C GLN A 8 -7.37 -4.38 -5.18
N LEU A 9 -8.62 -4.73 -4.84
CA LEU A 9 -9.18 -4.61 -3.50
C LEU A 9 -8.95 -5.91 -2.73
N HIS A 10 -8.55 -5.78 -1.49
CA HIS A 10 -8.39 -6.91 -0.58
C HIS A 10 -9.36 -6.81 0.58
N ALA A 11 -9.77 -7.97 1.09
CA ALA A 11 -10.48 -8.08 2.35
C ALA A 11 -9.52 -8.55 3.45
N ASP A 12 -9.81 -8.20 4.71
CA ASP A 12 -8.95 -8.53 5.87
C ASP A 12 -8.52 -10.01 5.92
N SER A 13 -9.44 -10.92 5.58
CA SER A 13 -9.21 -12.38 5.59
C SER A 13 -8.24 -12.87 4.52
N THR A 14 -7.85 -12.03 3.56
CA THR A 14 -6.97 -12.39 2.43
C THR A 14 -5.49 -12.15 2.73
N TYR A 15 -5.14 -11.64 3.92
CA TYR A 15 -3.76 -11.35 4.31
C TYR A 15 -3.11 -12.43 5.17
N TYR A 16 -1.85 -12.73 4.87
CA TYR A 16 -0.92 -13.38 5.81
C TYR A 16 0.16 -12.36 6.21
N ALA A 17 0.19 -12.01 7.50
CA ALA A 17 1.17 -11.10 8.11
C ALA A 17 1.23 -9.66 7.52
N ASN A 18 0.10 -9.10 7.05
CA ASN A 18 0.01 -7.69 6.69
C ASN A 18 0.13 -6.80 7.97
N PRO A 19 0.83 -5.64 7.93
CA PRO A 19 0.83 -4.68 9.03
C PRO A 19 -0.55 -4.07 9.35
N LEU A 20 -1.45 -3.95 8.37
CA LEU A 20 -2.72 -3.21 8.48
C LEU A 20 -3.67 -3.71 9.60
N PRO A 21 -3.91 -5.02 9.79
CA PRO A 21 -4.77 -5.51 10.86
C PRO A 21 -4.33 -5.09 12.27
N SER A 22 -3.03 -4.86 12.50
CA SER A 22 -2.52 -4.41 13.80
C SER A 22 -2.86 -2.95 14.14
N LEU A 23 -3.34 -2.19 13.15
CA LEU A 23 -3.68 -0.77 13.27
C LEU A 23 -5.19 -0.54 13.41
N LEU A 24 -6.02 -1.58 13.29
CA LEU A 24 -7.47 -1.51 13.37
C LEU A 24 -7.93 -1.42 14.83
N GLN A 25 -8.65 -0.34 15.18
CA GLN A 25 -9.33 -0.18 16.47
C GLN A 25 -10.76 -0.74 16.39
N GLU A 26 -11.34 -1.17 17.52
CA GLU A 26 -12.75 -1.62 17.61
C GLU A 26 -13.74 -0.55 17.13
N VAL A 27 -13.42 0.73 17.32
CA VAL A 27 -14.07 1.87 16.68
C VAL A 27 -13.08 2.43 15.65
N GLY A 28 -13.23 2.00 14.40
CA GLY A 28 -12.27 2.33 13.34
C GLY A 28 -12.29 3.80 12.93
N ILE A 29 -11.14 4.27 12.45
CA ILE A 29 -11.05 5.45 11.58
C ILE A 29 -11.70 5.10 10.21
N PRO A 30 -12.35 6.05 9.52
CA PRO A 30 -12.81 5.83 8.15
C PRO A 30 -11.68 5.27 7.27
N GLY A 31 -11.98 4.36 6.36
CA GLY A 31 -10.97 3.75 5.47
C GLY A 31 -10.09 2.67 6.11
N ALA A 32 -10.09 2.53 7.43
CA ALA A 32 -9.37 1.47 8.12
C ALA A 32 -9.84 0.09 7.67
N GLY A 33 -8.90 -0.74 7.20
CA GLY A 33 -9.14 -2.10 6.71
C GLY A 33 -9.33 -2.19 5.19
N ALA A 34 -9.41 -1.06 4.47
CA ALA A 34 -9.36 -1.04 3.02
C ALA A 34 -7.92 -0.87 2.53
N GLU A 35 -7.46 -1.79 1.68
CA GLU A 35 -6.17 -1.71 1.00
C GLU A 35 -6.35 -1.74 -0.53
N PHE A 36 -5.66 -0.82 -1.19
CA PHE A 36 -5.65 -0.64 -2.63
C PHE A 36 -4.26 -0.93 -3.20
N TRP A 37 -4.11 -2.04 -3.92
CA TRP A 37 -2.88 -2.33 -4.66
C TRP A 37 -2.88 -1.63 -6.01
N LEU A 38 -1.90 -0.76 -6.25
CA LEU A 38 -1.64 -0.12 -7.54
C LEU A 38 -0.60 -0.94 -8.32
N PHE A 39 -1.04 -1.59 -9.39
CA PHE A 39 -0.16 -2.40 -10.25
C PHE A 39 0.70 -1.54 -11.18
N ASP A 40 1.88 -2.07 -11.48
CA ASP A 40 2.88 -1.48 -12.38
C ASP A 40 3.26 -0.04 -12.02
N TRP A 41 3.21 0.26 -10.73
CA TRP A 41 3.52 1.57 -10.20
C TRP A 41 4.87 1.52 -9.49
N ASP A 42 5.82 2.36 -9.94
CA ASP A 42 7.17 2.35 -9.39
C ASP A 42 7.19 2.83 -7.93
N PRO A 43 7.58 1.96 -6.96
CA PRO A 43 7.50 2.26 -5.53
C PRO A 43 8.39 3.42 -5.08
N ASP A 44 9.61 3.52 -5.62
CA ASP A 44 10.60 4.48 -5.16
C ASP A 44 10.17 5.94 -5.37
N PRO A 45 9.83 6.38 -6.59
CA PRO A 45 9.36 7.75 -6.79
C PRO A 45 7.99 7.99 -6.15
N ALA A 46 7.19 6.94 -5.92
CA ALA A 46 5.91 7.06 -5.23
C ALA A 46 6.10 7.35 -3.73
N ALA A 47 7.04 6.67 -3.08
CA ALA A 47 7.36 6.88 -1.67
C ALA A 47 7.84 8.32 -1.41
N CYS A 48 8.72 8.86 -2.26
CA CYS A 48 9.15 10.26 -2.14
C CYS A 48 7.97 11.24 -2.24
N ARG A 49 6.99 10.98 -3.13
CA ARG A 49 5.79 11.83 -3.24
C ARG A 49 4.89 11.71 -2.00
N ALA A 50 4.77 10.51 -1.45
CA ALA A 50 3.99 10.26 -0.24
C ALA A 50 4.58 11.00 0.97
N GLU A 51 5.90 10.94 1.16
CA GLU A 51 6.59 11.67 2.23
C GLU A 51 6.35 13.19 2.14
N VAL A 52 6.48 13.76 0.93
CA VAL A 52 6.20 15.19 0.69
C VAL A 52 4.73 15.54 0.97
N ALA A 53 3.80 14.61 0.70
CA ALA A 53 2.38 14.78 0.98
C ALA A 53 2.00 14.56 2.46
N GLY A 54 2.97 14.21 3.33
CA GLY A 54 2.73 13.92 4.74
C GLY A 54 2.01 12.59 4.98
N TRP A 55 2.01 11.68 4.00
CA TRP A 55 1.44 10.35 4.13
C TRP A 55 2.37 9.46 4.96
N TYR A 56 1.81 8.45 5.62
CA TYR A 56 2.55 7.62 6.55
C TYR A 56 3.02 6.33 5.89
N ILE A 57 4.33 6.15 5.74
CA ILE A 57 4.90 4.92 5.21
C ILE A 57 4.91 3.85 6.30
N LEU A 58 4.12 2.79 6.11
CA LEU A 58 4.06 1.63 7.00
C LEU A 58 5.27 0.70 6.80
N GLU A 59 5.66 0.51 5.54
CA GLU A 59 6.82 -0.26 5.16
C GLU A 59 7.49 0.43 3.98
N LEU A 60 8.82 0.61 4.03
CA LEU A 60 9.59 1.21 2.94
C LEU A 60 9.55 0.33 1.67
N PRO A 61 9.84 0.91 0.49
CA PRO A 61 10.06 0.15 -0.74
C PRO A 61 11.09 -0.96 -0.57
N THR A 62 10.63 -2.22 -0.69
CA THR A 62 11.46 -3.41 -0.56
C THR A 62 11.18 -4.41 -1.68
N ASP A 63 12.23 -5.16 -2.04
CA ASP A 63 12.11 -6.32 -2.91
C ASP A 63 11.60 -7.51 -2.09
N LYS A 64 10.52 -8.13 -2.57
CA LYS A 64 9.87 -9.26 -1.92
C LYS A 64 10.39 -10.56 -2.54
N ALA A 65 10.47 -11.62 -1.72
CA ALA A 65 11.00 -12.93 -2.12
C ALA A 65 10.29 -13.58 -3.33
N HIS A 66 9.09 -13.12 -3.67
CA HIS A 66 8.28 -13.59 -4.81
C HIS A 66 8.32 -12.62 -6.02
N GLY A 67 9.37 -11.80 -6.16
CA GLY A 67 9.64 -11.05 -7.39
C GLY A 67 8.87 -9.74 -7.56
N LEU A 68 8.40 -9.15 -6.46
CA LEU A 68 7.73 -7.85 -6.47
C LEU A 68 8.59 -6.81 -5.75
N ARG A 69 8.67 -5.60 -6.29
CA ARG A 69 9.06 -4.42 -5.51
C ARG A 69 7.80 -3.68 -5.11
N LYS A 70 7.56 -3.50 -3.81
CA LYS A 70 6.37 -2.81 -3.29
C LYS A 70 6.60 -2.21 -1.92
N TYR A 71 5.67 -1.36 -1.49
CA TYR A 71 5.66 -0.73 -0.17
C TYR A 71 4.24 -0.46 0.29
N PHE A 72 4.06 -0.20 1.59
CA PHE A 72 2.74 0.03 2.19
C PHE A 72 2.71 1.42 2.78
N LEU A 73 1.63 2.17 2.55
CA LEU A 73 1.44 3.50 3.13
C LEU A 73 -0.03 3.80 3.45
N LEU A 74 -0.23 4.67 4.43
CA LEU A 74 -1.52 5.27 4.75
C LEU A 74 -1.57 6.70 4.25
N ASP A 75 -2.66 7.08 3.62
CA ASP A 75 -2.95 8.50 3.38
C ASP A 75 -3.49 9.18 4.65
N LEU A 76 -3.84 10.47 4.52
CA LEU A 76 -4.35 11.27 5.64
C LEU A 76 -5.74 10.84 6.12
N GLU A 77 -6.49 10.10 5.30
CA GLU A 77 -7.82 9.61 5.62
C GLU A 77 -7.78 8.20 6.21
N GLY A 78 -6.63 7.53 6.20
CA GLY A 78 -6.41 6.22 6.80
C GLY A 78 -6.55 5.04 5.84
N TYR A 79 -6.66 5.30 4.53
CA TYR A 79 -6.67 4.23 3.53
C TYR A 79 -5.28 3.67 3.29
N SER A 80 -5.17 2.33 3.19
CA SER A 80 -3.92 1.66 2.82
C SER A 80 -3.74 1.63 1.32
N TRP A 81 -2.60 2.12 0.85
CA TRP A 81 -2.18 2.05 -0.54
C TRP A 81 -0.97 1.12 -0.64
N VAL A 82 -0.85 0.40 -1.75
CA VAL A 82 0.29 -0.47 -2.01
C VAL A 82 0.74 -0.27 -3.44
N PRO A 83 1.65 0.66 -3.73
CA PRO A 83 2.25 0.75 -5.05
C PRO A 83 3.27 -0.38 -5.24
N GLY A 84 3.21 -1.06 -6.37
CA GLY A 84 4.15 -2.14 -6.66
C GLY A 84 4.28 -2.49 -8.14
N ARG A 85 5.42 -3.09 -8.47
CA ARG A 85 5.70 -3.62 -9.81
C ARG A 85 6.47 -4.94 -9.73
N VAL A 86 6.39 -5.70 -10.80
CA VAL A 86 7.19 -6.92 -10.99
C VAL A 86 8.64 -6.53 -11.27
N ILE A 87 9.59 -7.27 -10.72
CA ILE A 87 11.03 -7.06 -10.92
C ILE A 87 11.76 -8.31 -11.43
N VAL A 88 11.02 -9.38 -11.75
CA VAL A 88 11.53 -10.67 -12.26
C VAL A 88 10.87 -11.06 -13.57
#